data_AF-A0A7C7UP53-F1
#
_entry.id   AF-A0A7C7UP53-F1
#
_cell.length_a   1.000
_cell.length_b   1.000
_cell.length_c   1.000
_cell.angle_alpha   90.00
_cell.angle_beta   90.00
_cell.angle_gamma   90.00
#
_symmetry.space_group_name_H-M   'P 1'
#
loop_
_entity.id
_entity.type
_entity.pdbx_description
1 polymer ?
#
loop_
_entity_poly.entity_id
_entity_poly.type
_entity_poly.pdbx_seq_one_letter_code
_entity_poly.pdbx_strand_id
1 'polypeptide(L)'
;MLKVCPQHATSLALYLAAALRESWEEIGLNPFLVEFLGPLPPYRLKLFRREILPVVGLIRFPTRLRPNWEVERIVYIPLSAFGDETRYAQYIVNVSDSLKDRVDEDPMHFSCFLYQDGVRAEILWGATYSIIMSFLKLVFDFTPPSGSELNVIRGNITPEYITGKQ
;
A
#
# COMPACT_ATOMS: atom_id res chain seq x y z
N MET A 1 6.17 -29.35 -1.69
CA MET A 1 4.70 -29.58 -1.63
C MET A 1 4.21 -29.07 -0.27
N LEU A 2 3.79 -27.80 -0.19
CA LEU A 2 3.32 -27.20 1.06
C LEU A 2 1.91 -27.76 1.36
N LYS A 3 1.78 -28.55 2.42
CA LYS A 3 0.48 -28.92 3.00
C LYS A 3 -0.17 -27.65 3.53
N VAL A 4 -1.06 -27.04 2.75
CA VAL A 4 -1.91 -25.95 3.24
C VAL A 4 -2.93 -26.57 4.20
N CYS A 5 -2.84 -26.24 5.48
CA CYS A 5 -3.81 -26.64 6.49
C CYS A 5 -5.21 -26.14 6.06
N PRO A 6 -6.29 -26.95 6.13
CA PRO A 6 -7.62 -26.55 5.67
C PRO A 6 -8.12 -25.23 6.26
N GLN A 7 -7.77 -24.93 7.51
CA GLN A 7 -8.11 -23.68 8.18
C GLN A 7 -7.43 -22.46 7.53
N HIS A 8 -6.18 -22.59 7.09
CA HIS A 8 -5.47 -21.52 6.38
C HIS A 8 -6.06 -21.28 4.99
N ALA A 9 -6.54 -22.33 4.32
CA ALA A 9 -7.21 -22.21 3.02
C ALA A 9 -8.55 -21.44 3.15
N THR A 10 -9.34 -21.71 4.19
CA THR A 10 -10.60 -21.01 4.43
C THR A 10 -10.40 -19.53 4.73
N SER A 11 -9.45 -19.19 5.60
CA SER A 11 -9.15 -17.78 5.90
C SER A 11 -8.64 -17.03 4.67
N LEU A 12 -7.77 -17.66 3.87
CA LEU A 12 -7.27 -17.05 2.63
C LEU A 12 -8.40 -16.79 1.61
N ALA A 13 -9.33 -17.74 1.46
CA ALA A 13 -10.49 -17.57 0.60
C ALA A 13 -11.36 -16.37 1.05
N LEU A 14 -11.55 -16.21 2.37
CA LEU A 14 -12.28 -15.07 2.93
C LEU A 14 -11.60 -13.74 2.62
N TYR A 15 -10.28 -13.64 2.81
CA TYR A 15 -9.54 -12.41 2.52
C TYR A 15 -9.52 -12.07 1.03
N LEU A 16 -9.35 -13.08 0.17
CA LEU A 16 -9.43 -12.89 -1.27
C LEU A 16 -10.83 -12.42 -1.70
N ALA A 17 -11.88 -13.02 -1.15
CA ALA A 17 -13.26 -12.61 -1.43
C ALA A 17 -13.53 -11.16 -1.00
N ALA A 18 -13.04 -10.77 0.18
CA ALA A 18 -13.13 -9.39 0.64
C ALA A 18 -12.38 -8.43 -0.31
N ALA A 19 -11.13 -8.72 -0.65
CA ALA A 19 -10.33 -7.88 -1.55
C ALA A 19 -10.98 -7.73 -2.94
N LEU A 20 -11.54 -8.82 -3.50
CA LEU A 20 -12.24 -8.79 -4.78
C LEU A 20 -13.54 -7.98 -4.70
N ARG A 21 -14.29 -8.10 -3.60
CA ARG A 21 -15.51 -7.32 -3.38
C ARG A 21 -15.19 -5.82 -3.31
N GLU A 22 -14.24 -5.42 -2.46
CA GLU A 22 -13.87 -4.00 -2.32
C GLU A 22 -13.32 -3.45 -3.65
N SER A 23 -12.47 -4.21 -4.35
CA SER A 23 -11.96 -3.78 -5.67
C SER A 23 -13.09 -3.62 -6.71
N TRP A 24 -14.16 -4.40 -6.62
CA TRP A 24 -15.32 -4.23 -7.49
C TRP A 24 -16.15 -2.99 -7.09
N GLU A 25 -16.38 -2.77 -5.80
CA GLU A 25 -17.16 -1.64 -5.29
C GLU A 25 -16.47 -0.29 -5.49
N GLU A 26 -15.16 -0.22 -5.24
CA GLU A 26 -14.37 1.01 -5.28
C GLU A 26 -13.95 1.40 -6.70
N ILE A 27 -13.52 0.44 -7.53
CA ILE A 27 -12.92 0.72 -8.85
C ILE A 27 -13.56 -0.08 -10.00
N GLY A 28 -14.65 -0.81 -9.76
CA GLY A 28 -15.35 -1.56 -10.81
C GLY A 28 -14.54 -2.71 -11.39
N LEU A 29 -13.53 -3.23 -10.68
CA LEU A 29 -12.71 -4.33 -11.17
C LEU A 29 -13.55 -5.61 -11.23
N ASN A 30 -13.75 -6.15 -12.43
CA ASN A 30 -14.44 -7.43 -12.60
C ASN A 30 -13.60 -8.57 -11.97
N PRO A 31 -14.10 -9.25 -10.93
CA PRO A 31 -13.33 -10.28 -10.22
C PRO A 31 -12.96 -11.47 -11.09
N PHE A 32 -13.70 -11.75 -12.16
CA PHE A 32 -13.39 -12.84 -13.10
C PHE A 32 -12.20 -12.56 -14.02
N LEU A 33 -11.68 -11.32 -14.04
CA LEU A 33 -10.49 -10.94 -14.79
C LEU A 33 -9.20 -11.02 -13.97
N VAL A 34 -9.31 -11.35 -12.67
CA VAL A 34 -8.20 -11.39 -11.73
C VAL A 34 -7.72 -12.83 -11.54
N GLU A 35 -6.47 -13.09 -11.89
CA GLU A 35 -5.77 -14.31 -11.51
C GLU A 35 -5.08 -14.10 -10.16
N PHE A 36 -5.47 -14.87 -9.15
CA PHE A 36 -4.83 -14.81 -7.83
C PHE A 36 -3.43 -15.42 -7.87
N LEU A 37 -2.41 -14.65 -7.47
CA LEU A 37 -1.01 -15.08 -7.45
C LEU A 37 -0.55 -15.56 -6.07
N GLY A 38 -1.14 -15.03 -5.00
CA GLY A 38 -0.79 -15.44 -3.62
C GLY A 38 -0.94 -14.31 -2.60
N PRO A 39 -0.90 -14.65 -1.30
CA PRO A 39 -0.85 -13.66 -0.22
C PRO A 39 0.56 -13.11 -0.03
N LEU A 40 0.65 -11.88 0.46
CA LEU A 40 1.90 -11.30 0.98
C LEU A 40 1.96 -11.43 2.51
N PRO A 41 3.15 -11.26 3.13
CA PRO A 41 3.26 -11.18 4.57
C PRO A 41 2.30 -10.13 5.17
N PRO A 42 1.65 -10.42 6.32
CA PRO A 42 0.77 -9.47 6.98
C PRO A 42 1.49 -8.17 7.34
N TYR A 43 0.82 -7.03 7.15
CA TYR A 43 1.34 -5.73 7.54
C TYR A 43 0.58 -5.19 8.75
N ARG A 44 1.30 -5.01 9.87
CA ARG A 44 0.73 -4.41 11.08
C ARG A 44 0.84 -2.90 11.02
N LEU A 45 -0.27 -2.22 11.20
CA LEU A 45 -0.30 -0.77 11.24
C LEU A 45 0.41 -0.26 12.49
N LYS A 46 1.27 0.76 12.36
CA LYS A 46 2.00 1.33 13.51
C LYS A 46 1.06 2.07 14.48
N LEU A 47 0.11 2.83 13.93
CA LEU A 47 -0.82 3.66 14.70
C LEU A 47 -2.07 2.91 15.20
N PHE A 48 -2.32 1.69 14.69
CA PHE A 48 -3.51 0.91 15.00
C PHE A 48 -3.14 -0.52 15.37
N ARG A 49 -3.85 -1.10 16.34
CA ARG A 49 -3.82 -2.56 16.59
C ARG A 49 -4.64 -3.31 15.53
N ARG A 50 -4.34 -3.07 14.25
CA ARG A 50 -4.98 -3.67 13.08
C ARG A 50 -3.91 -4.25 12.16
N GLU A 51 -4.26 -5.33 11.48
CA GLU A 51 -3.38 -6.04 10.55
C GLU A 51 -4.02 -6.06 9.16
N ILE A 52 -3.24 -5.73 8.14
CA ILE A 52 -3.63 -5.79 6.73
C ILE A 52 -3.08 -7.10 6.16
N LEU A 53 -3.91 -7.82 5.43
CA LEU A 53 -3.57 -9.07 4.77
C LEU A 53 -3.60 -8.86 3.26
N PRO A 54 -2.45 -8.54 2.64
CA PRO A 54 -2.42 -8.20 1.23
C PRO A 54 -2.49 -9.47 0.38
N VAL A 55 -3.22 -9.39 -0.73
CA VAL A 55 -3.27 -10.42 -1.76
C VAL A 55 -2.84 -9.83 -3.09
N VAL A 56 -2.15 -10.61 -3.90
CA VAL A 56 -1.68 -10.19 -5.22
C VAL A 56 -2.55 -10.84 -6.30
N GLY A 57 -3.07 -10.01 -7.20
CA GLY A 57 -3.82 -10.44 -8.37
C GLY A 57 -3.20 -9.91 -9.66
N LEU A 58 -3.15 -10.75 -10.70
CA LEU A 58 -2.81 -10.38 -12.06
C LEU A 58 -4.09 -10.12 -12.86
N ILE A 59 -4.20 -8.92 -13.42
CA ILE A 59 -5.30 -8.58 -14.33
C ILE A 59 -4.92 -9.02 -15.74
N ARG A 60 -5.58 -10.06 -16.28
CA ARG A 60 -5.17 -10.72 -17.53
C ARG A 60 -5.36 -9.88 -18.80
N PHE A 61 -6.30 -8.93 -18.77
CA PHE A 61 -6.69 -8.15 -19.94
C PHE A 61 -6.80 -6.67 -19.58
N PRO A 62 -6.54 -5.75 -20.52
CA PRO A 62 -6.89 -4.35 -20.34
C PRO A 62 -8.36 -4.23 -19.95
N THR A 63 -8.61 -3.62 -18.80
CA THR A 63 -9.96 -3.44 -18.25
C THR A 63 -10.19 -1.98 -17.96
N ARG A 64 -11.42 -1.52 -18.20
CA ARG A 64 -11.81 -0.15 -17.88
C ARG A 64 -12.28 -0.10 -16.42
N LEU A 65 -11.44 0.45 -15.56
CA LEU A 65 -11.79 0.72 -14.17
C LEU A 65 -12.73 1.93 -14.07
N ARG A 66 -13.63 1.89 -13.09
CA ARG A 66 -14.65 2.90 -12.81
C ARG A 66 -14.63 3.24 -11.32
N PRO A 67 -13.81 4.22 -10.91
CA PRO A 67 -13.81 4.73 -9.55
C PRO A 67 -15.20 5.15 -9.09
N ASN A 68 -15.55 4.85 -7.84
CA ASN A 68 -16.70 5.40 -7.16
C ASN A 68 -16.32 6.70 -6.41
N TRP A 69 -17.19 7.18 -5.52
CA TRP A 69 -16.98 8.42 -4.77
C TRP A 69 -15.92 8.33 -3.66
N GLU A 70 -15.55 7.12 -3.23
CA GLU A 70 -14.49 6.87 -2.23
C GLU A 70 -13.08 6.96 -2.86
N VAL A 71 -12.99 6.86 -4.20
CA VAL A 71 -11.73 6.86 -4.94
C VAL A 71 -11.62 8.12 -5.81
N GLU A 72 -10.77 9.07 -5.41
CA GLU A 72 -10.49 10.26 -6.21
C GLU A 72 -9.89 9.89 -7.58
N ARG A 73 -8.94 8.95 -7.59
CA ARG A 73 -8.15 8.64 -8.79
C ARG A 73 -7.46 7.27 -8.71
N ILE A 74 -7.20 6.69 -9.89
CA ILE A 74 -6.34 5.52 -10.05
C ILE A 74 -4.97 5.96 -10.56
N VAL A 75 -3.92 5.48 -9.90
CA VAL A 75 -2.51 5.73 -10.25
C VAL A 75 -1.87 4.44 -10.72
N TYR A 76 -1.29 4.44 -11.92
CA TYR A 76 -0.52 3.32 -12.45
C TYR A 76 0.97 3.63 -12.35
N ILE A 77 1.70 2.85 -11.56
CA ILE A 77 3.16 2.97 -11.41
C ILE A 77 3.81 1.79 -12.13
N PRO A 78 4.59 2.00 -13.21
CA PRO A 78 5.36 0.94 -13.85
C PRO A 78 6.35 0.33 -12.87
N LEU A 79 6.51 -1.00 -12.87
CA LEU A 79 7.47 -1.67 -11.99
C LEU A 79 8.91 -1.18 -12.21
N SER A 80 9.26 -0.78 -13.44
CA SER A 80 10.56 -0.21 -13.77
C SER A 80 10.83 1.14 -13.09
N ALA A 81 9.79 1.88 -12.69
CA ALA A 81 9.96 3.16 -12.02
C ALA A 81 10.62 3.01 -10.64
N PHE A 82 10.46 1.87 -9.97
CA PHE A 82 11.09 1.59 -8.67
C PHE A 82 12.60 1.39 -8.77
N GLY A 83 13.15 1.20 -9.98
CA GLY A 83 14.61 1.13 -10.17
C GLY A 83 15.31 2.49 -10.12
N ASP A 84 14.56 3.60 -10.14
CA ASP A 84 15.11 4.95 -10.09
C ASP A 84 15.29 5.40 -8.63
N GLU A 85 16.51 5.30 -8.13
CA GLU A 85 16.87 5.62 -6.76
C GLU A 85 16.56 7.08 -6.38
N THR A 86 16.54 8.00 -7.35
CA THR A 86 16.28 9.43 -7.12
C THR A 86 14.84 9.73 -6.68
N ARG A 87 13.94 8.74 -6.83
CA ARG A 87 12.52 8.83 -6.45
C ARG A 87 12.25 8.45 -5.02
N TYR A 88 13.25 7.94 -4.29
CA TYR A 88 13.10 7.60 -2.89
C TYR A 88 13.37 8.82 -2.01
N ALA A 89 12.55 8.97 -0.97
CA ALA A 89 12.61 10.11 -0.07
C ALA A 89 12.21 9.71 1.36
N GLN A 90 12.57 10.55 2.32
CA GLN A 90 12.09 10.48 3.70
C GLN A 90 10.87 11.39 3.83
N TYR A 91 9.74 10.81 4.21
CA TYR A 91 8.51 11.52 4.54
C TYR A 91 8.41 11.70 6.06
N ILE A 92 8.54 12.95 6.49
CA ILE A 92 8.46 13.36 7.89
C ILE A 92 7.05 13.87 8.16
N VAL A 93 6.40 13.29 9.15
CA VAL A 93 5.03 13.61 9.52
C VAL A 93 4.98 14.15 10.93
N ASN A 94 4.45 15.36 11.06
CA ASN A 94 4.13 15.91 12.38
C ASN A 94 2.85 15.25 12.90
N VAL A 95 2.89 14.85 14.16
CA VAL A 95 1.74 14.23 14.84
C VAL A 95 0.98 15.31 15.60
N SER A 96 -0.35 15.36 15.44
CA SER A 96 -1.16 16.32 16.20
C SER A 96 -1.09 16.05 17.70
N ASP A 97 -1.27 17.07 18.54
CA ASP A 97 -1.12 16.94 20.01
C ASP A 97 -1.97 15.81 20.62
N SER A 98 -3.16 15.58 20.07
CA SER A 98 -4.09 14.51 20.49
C SER A 98 -3.58 13.08 20.26
N LEU A 99 -2.47 12.92 19.53
CA LEU A 99 -1.93 11.63 19.10
C LEU A 99 -0.53 11.35 19.63
N LYS A 100 0.08 12.30 20.35
CA LYS A 100 1.43 12.19 20.91
C LYS A 100 1.57 10.97 21.84
N ASP A 101 0.55 10.66 22.62
CA ASP A 101 0.56 9.49 23.53
C ASP A 101 0.48 8.14 22.81
N ARG A 102 0.26 8.13 21.48
CA ARG A 102 0.14 6.91 20.66
C ARG A 102 1.33 6.69 19.73
N VAL A 103 2.32 7.57 19.77
CA VAL A 103 3.53 7.49 18.93
C VAL A 103 4.76 7.50 19.81
N ASP A 104 5.75 6.69 19.44
CA ASP A 104 7.03 6.63 20.16
C ASP A 104 7.98 7.77 19.74
N GLU A 105 7.73 8.38 18.57
CA GLU A 105 8.57 9.43 17.98
C GLU A 105 7.69 10.54 17.37
N ASP A 106 8.07 11.81 17.59
CA ASP A 106 7.49 13.00 16.97
C ASP A 106 8.63 13.97 16.55
N PRO A 107 8.80 14.29 15.26
CA PRO A 107 7.98 13.83 14.14
C PRO A 107 8.26 12.37 13.75
N MET A 108 7.27 11.70 13.15
CA MET A 108 7.44 10.34 12.64
C MET A 108 8.18 10.34 11.30
N HIS A 109 9.12 9.42 11.14
CA HIS A 109 9.88 9.23 9.90
C HIS A 109 9.41 8.00 9.12
N PHE A 110 9.11 8.19 7.84
CA PHE A 110 8.72 7.12 6.92
C PHE A 110 9.53 7.17 5.64
N SER A 111 9.88 6.02 5.08
CA SER A 111 10.30 5.97 3.69
C SER A 111 9.11 6.19 2.76
N CYS A 112 9.36 6.89 1.65
CA CYS A 112 8.37 7.09 0.60
C CYS A 112 9.01 7.01 -0.79
N PHE A 113 8.14 6.88 -1.79
CA PHE A 113 8.50 6.87 -3.21
C PHE A 113 7.69 7.94 -3.95
N LEU A 114 8.35 8.69 -4.82
CA LEU A 114 7.78 9.79 -5.58
C LEU A 114 7.53 9.38 -7.01
N TYR A 115 6.27 9.46 -7.41
CA TYR A 115 5.87 9.17 -8.77
C TYR A 115 5.22 10.37 -9.43
N GLN A 116 5.49 10.59 -10.70
CA GLN A 116 4.83 11.62 -11.48
C GLN A 116 4.34 10.97 -12.77
N ASP A 117 3.04 11.03 -13.00
CA ASP A 117 2.38 10.44 -14.18
C ASP A 117 2.25 11.45 -15.34
N GLY A 118 3.09 12.48 -15.34
CA GLY A 118 3.08 13.59 -16.29
C GLY A 118 2.08 14.71 -15.94
N VAL A 119 1.09 14.44 -15.08
CA VAL A 119 0.06 15.43 -14.69
C VAL A 119 0.22 15.84 -13.23
N ARG A 120 0.31 14.86 -12.33
CA ARG A 120 0.43 15.11 -10.88
C ARG A 120 1.58 14.32 -10.28
N ALA A 121 2.18 14.89 -9.24
CA ALA A 121 3.10 14.19 -8.38
C ALA A 121 2.30 13.46 -7.29
N GLU A 122 2.65 12.21 -7.05
CA GLU A 122 2.05 11.32 -6.05
C GLU A 122 3.14 10.85 -5.10
N ILE A 123 2.79 10.78 -3.81
CA ILE A 123 3.67 10.27 -2.77
C ILE A 123 3.14 8.92 -2.31
N LEU A 124 3.90 7.87 -2.56
CA LEU A 124 3.63 6.54 -2.04
C LEU A 124 4.36 6.37 -0.71
N TRP A 125 3.63 6.29 0.40
CA TRP A 125 4.20 6.17 1.75
C TRP A 125 3.34 5.25 2.63
N GLY A 126 3.77 5.06 3.88
CA GLY A 126 3.00 4.31 4.89
C GLY A 126 2.79 2.83 4.54
N ALA A 127 1.60 2.31 4.85
CA ALA A 127 1.27 0.90 4.68
C ALA A 127 1.40 0.45 3.21
N THR A 128 0.92 1.26 2.26
CA THR A 128 0.97 0.95 0.83
C THR A 128 2.41 0.84 0.33
N TYR A 129 3.29 1.77 0.70
CA TYR A 129 4.71 1.68 0.40
C TYR A 129 5.33 0.40 0.94
N SER A 130 5.10 0.07 2.21
CA SER A 130 5.65 -1.13 2.83
C SER A 130 5.15 -2.43 2.19
N ILE A 131 3.86 -2.50 1.83
CA ILE A 131 3.29 -3.66 1.14
C ILE A 131 3.91 -3.83 -0.26
N ILE A 132 4.08 -2.75 -1.01
CA ILE A 132 4.72 -2.78 -2.33
C ILE A 132 6.20 -3.18 -2.22
N MET A 133 6.95 -2.63 -1.25
CA MET A 133 8.34 -3.05 -1.03
C MET A 133 8.45 -4.52 -0.64
N SER A 134 7.50 -5.04 0.16
CA SER A 134 7.41 -6.46 0.49
C SER A 134 7.19 -7.32 -0.76
N PHE A 135 6.27 -6.91 -1.64
CA PHE A 135 6.05 -7.56 -2.94
C PHE A 135 7.33 -7.55 -3.81
N LEU A 136 7.96 -6.39 -3.97
CA LEU A 136 9.16 -6.25 -4.80
C LEU A 136 10.33 -7.07 -4.26
N LYS A 137 10.51 -7.13 -2.94
CA LYS A 137 11.52 -7.98 -2.31
C LYS A 137 11.22 -9.47 -2.54
N LEU A 138 9.97 -9.88 -2.38
CA LEU A 138 9.58 -11.29 -2.54
C LEU A 138 9.76 -11.78 -3.99
N VAL A 139 9.37 -10.96 -4.98
CA VAL A 139 9.30 -11.37 -6.39
C VAL A 139 10.57 -11.07 -7.17
N PHE A 140 11.24 -9.96 -6.86
CA PHE A 140 12.40 -9.47 -7.61
C PHE A 140 13.69 -9.37 -6.79
N ASP A 141 13.67 -9.79 -5.51
CA ASP A 141 14.77 -9.59 -4.55
C ASP A 141 15.20 -8.12 -4.38
N PHE A 142 14.34 -7.18 -4.80
CA PHE A 142 14.62 -5.75 -4.80
C PHE A 142 14.62 -5.18 -3.38
N THR A 143 15.57 -4.30 -3.10
CA THR A 143 15.66 -3.56 -1.84
C THR A 143 15.77 -2.07 -2.16
N PRO A 144 14.89 -1.21 -1.63
CA PRO A 144 14.97 0.23 -1.90
C PRO A 144 16.25 0.82 -1.29
N PRO A 145 16.78 1.90 -1.86
CA PRO A 145 17.89 2.62 -1.25
C PRO A 145 17.49 3.12 0.15
N SER A 146 18.40 3.00 1.10
CA SER A 146 18.24 3.52 2.45
C SER A 146 19.46 4.36 2.82
N GLY A 147 19.27 5.52 3.44
CA GLY A 147 20.37 6.41 3.78
C GLY A 147 19.93 7.83 4.11
N SER A 148 20.85 8.61 4.70
CA SER A 148 20.69 10.01 5.09
C SER A 148 20.72 11.00 3.92
N GLU A 149 21.07 10.56 2.72
CA GLU A 149 21.15 11.39 1.50
C GLU A 149 19.80 11.52 0.77
N LEU A 150 18.77 10.83 1.23
CA LEU A 150 17.45 10.89 0.63
C LEU A 150 16.80 12.26 0.86
N ASN A 151 16.14 12.77 -0.18
CA ASN A 151 15.35 14.01 -0.09
C ASN A 151 14.32 13.92 1.04
N VAL A 152 14.08 15.03 1.73
CA VAL A 152 13.11 15.10 2.83
C VAL A 152 11.84 15.82 2.37
N ILE A 153 10.70 15.16 2.53
CA ILE A 153 9.37 15.74 2.32
C ILE A 153 8.66 15.81 3.66
N ARG A 154 7.95 16.91 3.91
CA ARG A 154 7.19 17.11 5.14
C ARG A 154 5.70 17.09 4.85
N GLY A 155 4.95 16.41 5.69
CA GLY A 155 3.50 16.43 5.70
C GLY A 155 2.95 16.51 7.12
N ASN A 156 1.63 16.66 7.20
CA ASN A 156 0.90 16.65 8.46
C ASN A 156 -0.15 15.54 8.41
N ILE A 157 -0.22 14.70 9.45
CA ILE A 157 -1.35 13.79 9.63
C ILE A 157 -2.40 14.53 10.45
N THR A 158 -3.60 14.65 9.91
CA THR A 158 -4.75 15.19 10.65
C THR A 158 -5.43 14.07 11.45
N PRO A 159 -6.16 14.40 12.55
CA PRO A 159 -6.86 13.40 13.34
C PRO A 159 -7.86 12.54 12.55
N GLU A 160 -8.42 13.06 11.45
CA GLU A 160 -9.40 12.37 10.59
C GLU A 160 -8.77 11.20 9.84
N TYR A 161 -7.48 11.28 9.50
CA TYR A 161 -6.71 10.16 8.94
C TYR A 161 -6.75 8.93 9.86
N ILE A 162 -7.00 9.14 11.17
CA ILE A 162 -6.95 8.07 12.16
C ILE A 162 -8.29 7.43 12.46
N THR A 163 -9.39 8.17 12.31
CA THR A 163 -10.71 7.61 12.56
C THR A 163 -11.20 6.73 11.43
N GLY A 164 -10.58 6.83 10.23
CA GLY A 164 -11.06 6.16 9.02
C GLY A 164 -12.47 6.62 8.63
N LYS A 165 -12.91 7.77 9.14
CA LYS A 165 -14.16 8.41 8.77
C LYS A 165 -13.82 9.51 7.78
N GLN A 166 -14.09 9.24 6.50
CA GLN A 166 -14.37 10.30 5.54
C GLN A 166 -15.78 10.82 5.80
#